data_AF-A0A943X1A2-F1
#
_entry.id   AF-A0A943X1A2-F1
#
_cell.length_a   1.000
_cell.length_b   1.000
_cell.length_c   1.000
_cell.angle_alpha   90.00
_cell.angle_beta   90.00
_cell.angle_gamma   90.00
#
_symmetry.space_group_name_H-M   'P 1'
#
loop_
_entity.id
_entity.type
_entity.pdbx_description
1 polymer ?
#
loop_
_entity_poly.entity_id
_entity_poly.type
_entity_poly.pdbx_seq_one_letter_code
_entity_poly.pdbx_strand_id
1 'polypeptide(L)' 'MCYSLCKDVGISENGDTYLTYGIKVFCKEGVKLIEDVSTDYYFVKSIVDKFTKLKLDPVHIYEAIQDAFAEF' A
#
# COMPACT_ATOMS: atom_id res chain seq x y z
N MET A 1 -1.49 -13.19 -9.05
CA MET A 1 -0.88 -12.29 -8.05
C MET A 1 -2.03 -11.76 -7.21
N CYS A 2 -1.84 -11.66 -5.90
CA CYS A 2 -2.86 -11.17 -4.97
C CYS A 2 -2.29 -9.95 -4.25
N TYR A 3 -3.15 -8.98 -3.96
CA TYR A 3 -2.79 -7.79 -3.20
C TYR A 3 -3.71 -7.73 -1.98
N SER A 4 -3.15 -7.45 -0.81
CA SER A 4 -3.96 -7.18 0.36
C SER A 4 -3.45 -5.96 1.10
N LEU A 5 -4.39 -5.24 1.71
CA LEU A 5 -4.07 -4.14 2.59
C LEU A 5 -3.51 -4.70 3.90
N CYS A 6 -2.45 -4.10 4.41
CA CYS A 6 -1.94 -4.36 5.75
C CYS A 6 -1.97 -3.08 6.59
N LYS A 7 -2.01 -3.27 7.89
CA LYS A 7 -2.06 -2.21 8.89
C LYS A 7 -0.78 -2.29 9.71
N ASP A 8 -0.17 -1.15 9.94
CA ASP A 8 0.99 -0.98 10.80
C ASP A 8 0.80 0.19 11.78
N VAL A 9 1.72 0.32 12.73
CA VAL A 9 1.71 1.37 13.75
C VAL A 9 3.01 2.16 13.64
N GLY A 10 2.89 3.39 13.17
CA GLY A 10 3.99 4.36 13.11
C GLY A 10 4.15 5.09 14.44
N ILE A 11 5.34 5.63 14.68
CA ILE A 11 5.65 6.48 15.82
C ILE A 11 6.05 7.86 15.28
N SER A 12 5.36 8.90 15.69
CA SER A 12 5.67 10.28 15.28
C SER A 12 6.92 10.77 15.99
N GLU A 13 7.48 11.89 15.51
CA GLU A 13 8.65 12.52 16.14
C GLU A 13 8.40 12.93 17.61
N ASN A 14 7.14 13.15 17.99
CA ASN A 14 6.73 13.49 19.35
C ASN A 14 6.50 12.26 20.24
N GLY A 15 6.66 11.05 19.69
CA GLY A 15 6.40 9.78 20.40
C GLY A 15 4.94 9.33 20.37
N ASP A 16 4.06 10.05 19.66
CA ASP A 16 2.66 9.64 19.50
C ASP A 16 2.56 8.49 18.48
N THR A 17 1.75 7.49 18.79
CA THR A 17 1.48 6.40 17.84
C THR A 17 0.41 6.81 16.85
N TYR A 18 0.66 6.57 15.57
CA TYR A 18 -0.35 6.74 14.52
C TYR A 18 -0.51 5.47 13.70
N LEU A 19 -1.64 5.39 13.03
CA LEU A 19 -1.94 4.24 12.19
C LEU A 19 -1.41 4.46 10.79
N THR A 20 -0.73 3.45 10.24
CA THR A 20 -0.29 3.45 8.84
C THR A 20 -0.87 2.25 8.13
N TYR A 21 -1.07 2.41 6.83
CA TYR A 21 -1.54 1.35 5.96
C TYR A 21 -0.50 1.10 4.88
N GLY A 22 -0.33 -0.18 4.57
CA GLY A 22 0.59 -0.66 3.55
C GLY A 22 -0.06 -1.70 2.65
N ILE A 23 0.74 -2.26 1.75
CA ILE A 23 0.30 -3.25 0.76
C ILE A 23 1.17 -4.50 0.84
N LYS A 24 0.52 -5.66 0.99
CA LYS A 24 1.13 -6.97 0.82
C LYS A 24 0.89 -7.46 -0.61
N VAL A 25 1.98 -7.80 -1.29
CA VAL A 25 1.98 -8.33 -2.66
C VAL A 25 2.39 -9.79 -2.61
N PHE A 26 1.50 -10.67 -3.07
CA PHE A 26 1.75 -12.10 -3.16
C PHE A 26 2.19 -12.47 -4.58
N CYS A 27 3.51 -12.67 -4.72
CA CYS A 27 4.19 -13.07 -5.94
C CYS A 27 4.57 -14.56 -5.90
N LYS A 28 5.01 -15.10 -7.04
CA LYS A 28 5.52 -16.49 -7.10
C LYS A 28 6.77 -16.69 -6.23
N GLU A 29 7.56 -15.63 -6.07
CA GLU A 29 8.85 -15.63 -5.36
C GLU A 29 8.68 -15.41 -3.84
N GLY A 30 7.47 -15.08 -3.38
CA GLY A 30 7.19 -14.83 -1.97
C GLY A 30 6.22 -13.67 -1.75
N VAL A 31 6.20 -13.15 -0.52
CA VAL A 31 5.40 -11.99 -0.14
C VAL A 31 6.31 -10.78 -0.05
N LYS A 32 5.99 -9.73 -0.82
CA LYS A 32 6.62 -8.42 -0.71
C LYS A 32 5.72 -7.51 0.10
N LEU A 33 6.29 -6.83 1.08
CA LEU A 33 5.60 -5.88 1.93
C LEU A 33 6.00 -4.46 1.53
N ILE A 34 5.02 -3.59 1.35
CA ILE A 34 5.19 -2.16 1.13
C ILE A 34 4.56 -1.47 2.33
N GLU A 35 5.40 -1.06 3.27
CA GLU A 35 4.98 -0.46 4.53
C GLU A 35 4.83 1.05 4.38
N ASP A 36 4.09 1.65 5.32
CA ASP A 36 3.98 3.10 5.48
C ASP A 36 3.61 3.86 4.19
N VAL A 37 2.62 3.35 3.46
CA VAL A 37 2.15 3.99 2.23
C VAL A 37 1.36 5.25 2.55
N SER A 38 0.41 5.18 3.48
CA SER A 38 -0.39 6.33 3.91
C SER A 38 -1.12 6.03 5.22
N THR A 39 -1.49 7.07 5.96
CA THR A 39 -2.41 6.97 7.11
C THR A 39 -3.89 6.90 6.68
N ASP A 40 -4.20 7.11 5.40
CA ASP A 40 -5.55 7.00 4.85
C ASP A 40 -5.84 5.57 4.36
N TYR A 41 -6.79 4.92 5.03
CA TYR A 41 -7.27 3.58 4.70
C TYR A 41 -7.85 3.48 3.28
N TYR A 42 -8.73 4.41 2.91
CA TYR A 42 -9.46 4.36 1.65
C TYR A 42 -8.53 4.64 0.47
N PHE A 43 -7.55 5.51 0.67
CA PHE A 43 -6.46 5.74 -0.28
C PHE A 43 -5.72 4.43 -0.60
N VAL A 44 -5.14 3.77 0.41
CA VAL A 44 -4.38 2.53 0.20
C VAL A 44 -5.29 1.42 -0.34
N LYS A 45 -6.53 1.32 0.15
CA LYS A 45 -7.51 0.35 -0.33
C LYS A 45 -7.82 0.54 -1.82
N SER A 46 -7.94 1.77 -2.30
CA SER A 46 -8.23 2.05 -3.72
C SER A 46 -7.13 1.52 -4.65
N ILE A 47 -5.87 1.62 -4.23
CA ILE A 47 -4.72 1.09 -4.96
C ILE A 47 -4.78 -0.45 -4.97
N VAL A 48 -4.99 -1.07 -3.80
CA VAL A 48 -5.11 -2.53 -3.68
C VAL A 48 -6.26 -3.08 -4.54
N ASP A 49 -7.42 -2.43 -4.51
CA ASP A 49 -8.60 -2.81 -5.30
C ASP A 49 -8.31 -2.68 -6.80
N LYS A 50 -7.65 -1.59 -7.24
CA LYS A 50 -7.27 -1.36 -8.64
C LYS A 50 -6.33 -2.47 -9.15
N PHE A 51 -5.28 -2.77 -8.40
CA PHE A 51 -4.30 -3.82 -8.75
C PHE A 51 -4.94 -5.21 -8.78
N THR A 52 -5.80 -5.51 -7.81
CA THR A 52 -6.50 -6.81 -7.72
C THR A 52 -7.49 -6.98 -8.86
N LYS A 53 -8.31 -5.95 -9.14
CA LYS A 53 -9.35 -5.99 -10.18
C LYS A 53 -8.76 -6.10 -11.58
N LEU A 54 -7.71 -5.33 -11.86
CA LEU A 54 -7.08 -5.27 -13.18
C LEU A 54 -5.96 -6.30 -13.36
N LYS A 55 -5.60 -7.06 -12.30
CA LYS A 55 -4.50 -8.03 -12.31
C LYS A 55 -3.19 -7.41 -12.80
N LEU A 56 -2.90 -6.19 -12.36
CA LEU A 56 -1.70 -5.45 -12.76
C LEU A 56 -0.45 -6.17 -12.29
N ASP A 57 0.67 -5.92 -12.96
CA ASP A 57 1.97 -6.43 -12.53
C ASP A 57 2.46 -5.63 -11.31
N PRO A 58 2.97 -6.28 -10.25
CA PRO A 58 3.49 -5.62 -9.06
C PRO A 58 4.70 -4.72 -9.33
N VAL A 59 5.38 -4.83 -10.47
CA VAL A 59 6.45 -3.90 -10.87
C VAL A 59 5.97 -2.44 -10.89
N HIS A 60 4.70 -2.21 -11.23
CA HIS A 60 4.11 -0.86 -11.36
C HIS A 60 3.52 -0.31 -10.07
N ILE A 61 3.63 -1.03 -8.94
CA ILE A 61 2.92 -0.63 -7.72
C ILE A 61 3.47 0.65 -7.10
N TYR A 62 4.78 0.90 -7.19
CA TYR A 62 5.38 2.14 -6.70
C TYR A 62 5.00 3.34 -7.56
N GLU A 63 4.98 3.18 -8.88
CA GLU A 63 4.51 4.21 -9.83
C GLU A 63 3.06 4.57 -9.53
N ALA A 64 2.20 3.56 -9.35
CA ALA A 64 0.80 3.80 -9.04
C ALA A 64 0.55 4.46 -7.67
N ILE A 65 1.40 4.19 -6.67
CA ILE A 65 1.36 4.90 -5.39
C ILE A 65 1.73 6.37 -5.61
N GLN A 66 2.82 6.65 -6.33
CA GLN A 66 3.26 8.01 -6.63
C GLN A 66 2.22 8.79 -7.43
N ASP A 67 1.64 8.19 -8.47
CA ASP A 67 0.57 8.79 -9.27
C ASP A 67 -0.65 9.10 -8.40
N ALA A 68 -1.06 8.18 -7.53
CA ALA A 68 -2.20 8.39 -6.64
C ALA A 68 -1.97 9.56 -5.67
N PHE A 69 -0.73 9.79 -5.22
CA PHE A 69 -0.38 10.96 -4.41
C PHE A 69 -0.36 12.26 -5.22
N ALA A 70 0.00 12.22 -6.49
CA ALA A 70 0.01 13.41 -7.36
C ALA A 70 -1.39 13.90 -7.75
N GLU A 71 -2.39 13.03 -7.65
CA GLU A 71 -3.80 13.35 -7.88
C GLU A 71 -4.50 14.00 -6.65
N PHE A 72 -3.80 14.08 -5.50
CA PHE A 72 -4.28 14.71 -4.25
C PHE A 72 -3.64 16.09 -4.02
#